data_AF-T1A5Y5-F1
#
_entry.id   AF-T1A5Y5-F1
#
_cell.length_a   1.000
_cell.length_b   1.000
_cell.length_c   1.000
_cell.angle_alpha   90.00
_cell.angle_beta   90.00
_cell.angle_gamma   90.00
#
_symmetry.space_group_name_H-M   'P 1'
#
loop_
_entity.id
_entity.type
_entity.pdbx_description
1 polymer ?
#
loop_
_entity_poly.entity_id
_entity_poly.type
_entity_poly.pdbx_seq_one_letter_code
_entity_poly.pdbx_strand_id
1 'polypeptide(L)'
;PYVAGQRLRQPQLARTLALISREGGRAFYRGPIARALVAASRAHGGILSMQDFADYTVQWAKPVACRYHGYTVLSDPPPSSGGVTMCEILQIIKPYPFSKWGYGSVRSIHYLFEAERRAFADRNSYLGDPAFVHNPIKWLLSARHAARLRASIKPDAATPSAD
;
A
#
# COMPACT_ATOMS: atom_id res chain seq x y z
N PRO A 1 -4.98 -30.71 -5.82
CA PRO A 1 -5.12 -29.41 -6.53
C PRO A 1 -6.00 -29.61 -7.77
N TYR A 2 -6.74 -28.59 -8.19
CA TYR A 2 -7.48 -28.64 -9.46
C TYR A 2 -6.50 -28.66 -10.64
N VAL A 3 -6.88 -29.33 -11.73
CA VAL A 3 -6.13 -29.30 -13.00
C VAL A 3 -6.91 -28.55 -14.08
N ALA A 4 -6.20 -28.11 -15.12
CA ALA A 4 -6.80 -27.46 -16.28
C ALA A 4 -7.96 -28.31 -16.84
N GLY A 5 -9.07 -27.65 -17.21
CA GLY A 5 -10.29 -28.30 -17.70
C GLY A 5 -11.28 -28.73 -16.61
N GLN A 6 -10.89 -28.77 -15.33
CA GLN A 6 -11.82 -29.10 -14.25
C GLN A 6 -12.68 -27.90 -13.82
N ARG A 7 -13.93 -28.18 -13.44
CA ARG A 7 -14.86 -27.18 -12.90
C ARG A 7 -14.79 -27.13 -11.37
N LEU A 8 -14.28 -26.04 -10.83
CA LEU A 8 -14.36 -25.73 -9.40
C LEU A 8 -15.77 -25.23 -9.03
N ARG A 9 -16.49 -26.00 -8.20
CA ARG A 9 -17.79 -25.60 -7.65
C ARG A 9 -17.61 -25.24 -6.18
N GLN A 10 -18.08 -24.05 -5.79
CA GLN A 10 -17.93 -23.52 -4.42
C GLN A 10 -19.30 -23.27 -3.77
N PRO A 11 -20.11 -24.32 -3.50
CA PRO A 11 -21.47 -24.16 -3.01
C PRO A 11 -21.54 -23.48 -1.63
N GLN A 12 -20.52 -23.65 -0.78
CA GLN A 12 -20.41 -22.96 0.50
C GLN A 12 -20.21 -21.45 0.31
N LEU A 13 -19.27 -21.06 -0.57
CA LEU A 13 -19.06 -19.66 -0.92
C LEU A 13 -20.30 -19.04 -1.58
N ALA A 14 -21.00 -19.79 -2.43
CA ALA A 14 -22.24 -19.33 -3.05
C ALA A 14 -23.31 -18.99 -2.00
N ARG A 15 -23.44 -19.80 -0.93
CA ARG A 15 -24.35 -19.49 0.19
C ARG A 15 -23.93 -18.23 0.95
N THR A 16 -22.64 -18.05 1.21
CA THR A 16 -22.09 -16.82 1.82
C THR A 16 -22.46 -15.58 1.00
N LEU A 17 -22.21 -15.63 -0.32
CA LEU A 17 -22.50 -14.52 -1.23
C LEU A 17 -24.01 -14.26 -1.36
N ALA A 18 -24.85 -15.30 -1.39
CA ALA A 18 -26.30 -15.15 -1.40
C ALA A 18 -26.84 -14.48 -0.13
N LEU A 19 -26.24 -14.77 1.03
CA LEU A 19 -26.58 -14.11 2.29
C LEU A 19 -26.19 -12.63 2.27
N ILE A 20 -24.97 -12.32 1.81
CA ILE A 20 -24.51 -10.92 1.65
C ILE A 20 -25.41 -10.16 0.67
N SER A 21 -25.80 -10.78 -0.44
CA SER A 21 -26.70 -10.15 -1.42
C SER A 21 -28.07 -9.80 -0.83
N ARG A 22 -28.58 -10.61 0.11
CA ARG A 22 -29.90 -10.40 0.73
C ARG A 22 -29.86 -9.41 1.89
N GLU A 23 -28.80 -9.42 2.69
CA GLU A 23 -28.76 -8.74 4.00
C GLU A 23 -27.67 -7.65 4.09
N GLY A 24 -26.90 -7.46 3.01
CA GLY A 24 -25.80 -6.50 2.93
C GLY A 24 -24.62 -6.87 3.82
N GLY A 25 -23.79 -5.87 4.16
CA GLY A 25 -22.60 -6.09 5.00
C GLY A 25 -22.90 -6.70 6.38
N ARG A 26 -24.10 -6.48 6.93
CA ARG A 26 -24.52 -7.07 8.22
C ARG A 26 -24.47 -8.60 8.20
N ALA A 27 -24.74 -9.23 7.05
CA ALA A 27 -24.62 -10.68 6.87
C ALA A 27 -23.24 -11.18 7.29
N PHE A 28 -22.20 -10.45 6.86
CA PHE A 28 -20.80 -10.81 7.09
C PHE A 28 -20.39 -10.54 8.54
N TYR A 29 -20.69 -9.34 9.05
CA TYR A 29 -20.14 -8.85 10.33
C TYR A 29 -20.96 -9.23 11.57
N ARG A 30 -22.26 -9.54 11.43
CA ARG A 30 -23.15 -9.81 12.60
C ARG A 30 -23.90 -11.15 12.51
N GLY A 31 -23.85 -11.79 11.34
CA GLY A 31 -24.65 -12.95 11.02
C GLY A 31 -23.98 -14.30 11.26
N PRO A 32 -24.54 -15.37 10.67
CA PRO A 32 -23.96 -16.71 10.66
C PRO A 32 -22.52 -16.76 10.12
N ILE A 33 -22.14 -15.85 9.22
CA ILE A 33 -20.79 -15.79 8.64
C ILE A 33 -19.75 -15.43 9.71
N ALA A 34 -19.93 -14.32 10.44
CA ALA A 34 -19.05 -13.93 11.56
C ALA A 34 -18.97 -15.04 12.63
N ARG A 35 -20.10 -15.65 12.99
CA ARG A 35 -20.10 -16.77 13.96
C ARG A 35 -19.27 -17.96 13.49
N ALA A 36 -19.37 -18.33 12.21
CA ALA A 36 -18.57 -19.40 11.64
C ALA A 36 -17.08 -19.06 11.63
N LEU A 37 -16.73 -17.80 11.31
CA LEU A 37 -15.34 -17.32 11.33
C LEU A 37 -14.74 -17.32 12.74
N VAL A 38 -15.49 -16.86 13.75
CA VAL A 38 -15.05 -16.87 15.16
C VAL A 38 -14.90 -18.31 15.68
N ALA A 39 -15.83 -19.20 15.34
CA ALA A 39 -15.74 -20.61 15.71
C ALA A 39 -14.49 -21.26 15.08
N ALA A 40 -14.23 -21.02 13.79
CA ALA A 40 -13.04 -21.51 13.10
C ALA A 40 -11.75 -20.93 13.69
N SER A 41 -11.71 -19.61 13.95
CA SER A 41 -10.57 -18.97 14.61
C SER A 41 -10.26 -19.65 15.94
N ARG A 42 -11.25 -19.82 16.82
CA ARG A 42 -11.08 -20.48 18.13
C ARG A 42 -10.61 -21.92 18.00
N ALA A 43 -11.18 -22.69 17.07
CA ALA A 43 -10.80 -24.07 16.83
C ALA A 43 -9.33 -24.23 16.39
N HIS A 44 -8.73 -23.16 15.85
CA HIS A 44 -7.35 -23.14 15.37
C HIS A 44 -6.43 -22.19 16.15
N GLY A 45 -6.80 -21.81 17.38
CA GLY A 45 -5.97 -20.99 18.27
C GLY A 45 -5.87 -19.50 17.87
N GLY A 46 -6.74 -19.02 17.00
CA GLY A 46 -6.83 -17.61 16.60
C GLY A 46 -7.63 -16.76 17.60
N ILE A 47 -7.49 -15.44 17.45
CA ILE A 47 -7.96 -14.45 18.42
C ILE A 47 -9.27 -13.73 18.04
N LEU A 48 -9.85 -14.03 16.88
CA LEU A 48 -11.04 -13.33 16.41
C LEU A 48 -12.24 -13.60 17.32
N SER A 49 -12.96 -12.54 17.66
CA SER A 49 -14.17 -12.53 18.47
C SER A 49 -15.33 -11.90 17.71
N MET A 50 -16.56 -12.12 18.17
CA MET A 50 -17.72 -11.44 17.58
C MET A 50 -17.65 -9.92 17.74
N GLN A 51 -16.94 -9.44 18.76
CA GLN A 51 -16.76 -8.01 19.02
C GLN A 51 -15.89 -7.37 17.93
N ASP A 52 -14.81 -8.04 17.49
CA ASP A 52 -13.95 -7.54 16.40
C ASP A 52 -14.73 -7.32 15.10
N PHE A 53 -15.67 -8.22 14.77
CA PHE A 53 -16.52 -8.05 13.60
C PHE A 53 -17.58 -6.96 13.80
N ALA A 54 -18.11 -6.80 15.02
CA ALA A 54 -19.12 -5.78 15.33
C ALA A 54 -18.54 -4.36 15.29
N ASP A 55 -17.27 -4.21 15.71
CA ASP A 55 -16.55 -2.94 15.83
C ASP A 55 -15.81 -2.54 14.55
N TYR A 56 -15.68 -3.45 13.58
CA TYR A 56 -15.08 -3.13 12.29
C TYR A 56 -15.84 -2.00 11.60
N THR A 57 -15.12 -0.93 11.27
CA THR A 57 -15.64 0.21 10.52
C THR A 57 -14.70 0.54 9.36
N VAL A 58 -15.28 1.01 8.26
CA VAL A 58 -14.51 1.51 7.11
C VAL A 58 -14.24 3.01 7.30
N GLN A 59 -13.05 3.45 6.91
CA GLN A 59 -12.68 4.86 6.92
C GLN A 59 -12.55 5.39 5.50
N TRP A 60 -13.16 6.55 5.25
CA TRP A 60 -12.98 7.29 4.00
C TRP A 60 -11.89 8.33 4.20
N ALA A 61 -10.84 8.25 3.40
CA ALA A 61 -9.70 9.16 3.47
C ALA A 61 -9.48 9.84 2.12
N LYS A 62 -8.95 11.07 2.15
CA LYS A 62 -8.51 11.76 0.94
C LYS A 62 -7.30 11.04 0.36
N PRO A 63 -7.23 10.82 -0.96
CA PRO A 63 -6.07 10.19 -1.57
C PRO A 63 -4.82 11.03 -1.37
N VAL A 64 -3.67 10.37 -1.31
CA VAL A 64 -2.38 11.04 -1.48
C VAL A 64 -2.27 11.49 -2.93
N ALA A 65 -1.80 12.72 -3.13
CA ALA A 65 -1.67 13.33 -4.44
C ALA A 65 -0.27 13.93 -4.64
N CYS A 66 0.31 13.71 -5.82
CA CYS A 66 1.55 14.35 -6.23
C CYS A 66 1.53 14.69 -7.73
N ARG A 67 2.41 15.59 -8.16
CA ARG A 67 2.49 16.04 -9.56
C ARG A 67 3.79 15.60 -10.22
N TYR A 68 3.66 14.90 -11.34
CA TYR A 68 4.80 14.39 -12.11
C TYR A 68 4.61 14.73 -13.59
N HIS A 69 5.54 15.53 -14.16
CA HIS A 69 5.53 15.99 -15.56
C HIS A 69 4.15 16.38 -16.15
N GLY A 70 3.40 17.22 -15.44
CA GLY A 70 2.09 17.72 -15.89
C GLY A 70 0.89 16.89 -15.43
N TYR A 71 1.12 15.65 -14.99
CA TYR A 71 0.08 14.76 -14.47
C TYR A 71 -0.12 14.94 -12.96
N THR A 72 -1.35 14.67 -12.50
CA THR A 72 -1.68 14.47 -11.10
C THR A 72 -1.81 12.97 -10.86
N VAL A 73 -1.00 12.43 -9.96
CA VAL A 73 -1.05 11.03 -9.54
C VAL A 73 -1.83 10.98 -8.23
N LEU A 74 -2.87 10.14 -8.17
CA LEU A 74 -3.68 9.89 -6.97
C LEU A 74 -3.46 8.45 -6.52
N SER A 75 -3.27 8.24 -5.23
CA SER A 75 -3.03 6.91 -4.66
C SER A 75 -3.51 6.83 -3.20
N ASP A 76 -3.43 5.63 -2.63
CA ASP A 76 -3.94 5.35 -1.28
C ASP A 76 -3.14 6.10 -0.20
N PRO A 77 -3.82 6.71 0.79
CA PRO A 77 -3.17 7.27 1.97
C PRO A 77 -2.84 6.19 3.01
N PRO A 78 -2.10 6.54 4.08
CA PRO A 78 -2.01 5.70 5.28
C PRO A 78 -3.42 5.24 5.72
N PRO A 79 -3.60 3.96 6.11
CA PRO A 79 -2.57 3.01 6.54
C PRO A 79 -1.75 2.35 5.40
N SER A 80 -2.10 2.58 4.14
CA SER A 80 -1.21 2.20 3.03
C SER A 80 0.02 3.12 3.00
N SER A 81 1.21 2.52 2.99
CA SER A 81 2.45 3.24 2.69
C SER A 81 2.62 3.57 1.20
N GLY A 82 1.93 2.84 0.31
CA GLY A 82 2.27 2.79 -1.11
C GLY A 82 2.18 4.14 -1.83
N GLY A 83 1.07 4.87 -1.61
CA GLY A 83 0.86 6.15 -2.26
C GLY A 83 1.88 7.22 -1.85
N VAL A 84 2.25 7.25 -0.56
CA VAL A 84 3.26 8.20 -0.05
C VAL A 84 4.64 7.86 -0.60
N THR A 85 5.08 6.61 -0.49
CA THR A 85 6.40 6.17 -0.98
C THR A 85 6.54 6.38 -2.49
N MET A 86 5.53 6.03 -3.28
CA MET A 86 5.53 6.28 -4.72
C MET A 86 5.64 7.78 -5.03
N CYS A 87 4.85 8.63 -4.36
CA CYS A 87 4.90 10.06 -4.60
C CYS A 87 6.23 10.69 -4.21
N GLU A 88 6.87 10.21 -3.15
CA GLU A 88 8.23 10.62 -2.75
C GLU A 88 9.26 10.24 -3.82
N ILE A 89 9.24 9.00 -4.32
CA ILE A 89 10.10 8.55 -5.43
C ILE A 89 9.93 9.47 -6.64
N LEU A 90 8.68 9.73 -7.05
CA LEU A 90 8.38 10.62 -8.17
C LEU A 90 8.95 12.03 -7.94
N GLN A 91 8.87 12.57 -6.73
CA GLN A 91 9.42 13.89 -6.39
C GLN A 91 10.95 13.91 -6.42
N ILE A 92 11.62 12.82 -6.00
CA ILE A 92 13.07 12.67 -6.09
C ILE A 92 13.50 12.66 -7.55
N ILE A 93 12.87 11.83 -8.39
CA ILE A 93 13.32 11.62 -9.77
C ILE A 93 12.85 12.67 -10.78
N LYS A 94 11.84 13.49 -10.44
CA LYS A 94 11.20 14.48 -11.32
C LYS A 94 12.14 15.35 -12.17
N PRO A 95 13.32 15.79 -11.69
CA PRO A 95 14.20 16.63 -12.52
C PRO A 95 15.11 15.85 -13.46
N TYR A 96 15.21 14.53 -13.31
CA TYR A 96 16.09 13.72 -14.15
C TYR A 96 15.44 13.47 -15.53
N PRO A 97 16.22 13.56 -16.63
CA PRO A 97 15.68 13.45 -17.98
C PRO A 97 15.52 11.98 -18.42
N PHE A 98 14.68 11.21 -17.74
CA PHE A 98 14.43 9.79 -18.04
C PHE A 98 14.04 9.54 -19.51
N SER A 99 13.28 10.46 -20.11
CA SER A 99 12.91 10.38 -21.54
C SER A 99 14.10 10.46 -22.49
N LYS A 100 15.19 11.15 -22.10
CA LYS A 100 16.42 11.25 -22.88
C LYS A 100 17.34 10.04 -22.67
N TRP A 101 17.33 9.44 -21.49
CA TRP A 101 18.14 8.26 -21.19
C TRP A 101 17.52 6.96 -21.73
N GLY A 102 16.21 6.91 -21.89
CA GLY A 102 15.48 5.74 -22.37
C GLY A 102 15.16 4.73 -21.27
N TYR A 103 14.12 3.94 -21.53
CA TYR A 103 13.70 2.84 -20.67
C TYR A 103 14.79 1.77 -20.57
N GLY A 104 15.04 1.26 -19.36
CA GLY A 104 16.00 0.19 -19.12
C GLY A 104 17.49 0.58 -19.23
N SER A 105 17.81 1.86 -19.49
CA SER A 105 19.21 2.29 -19.49
C SER A 105 19.81 2.23 -18.07
N VAL A 106 21.13 2.02 -17.99
CA VAL A 106 21.85 1.97 -16.71
C VAL A 106 21.60 3.23 -15.87
N ARG A 107 21.60 4.42 -16.49
CA ARG A 107 21.32 5.69 -15.79
C ARG A 107 19.89 5.76 -15.26
N SER A 108 18.90 5.40 -16.07
CA SER A 108 17.49 5.39 -15.63
C SER A 108 17.29 4.43 -14.45
N ILE A 109 17.82 3.21 -14.54
CA ILE A 109 17.73 2.21 -13.49
C ILE A 109 18.43 2.69 -12.21
N HIS A 110 19.66 3.22 -12.34
CA HIS A 110 20.44 3.71 -11.21
C HIS A 110 19.69 4.77 -10.40
N TYR A 111 19.21 5.84 -11.06
CA TYR A 111 18.52 6.92 -10.36
C TYR A 111 17.15 6.52 -9.82
N LEU A 112 16.46 5.59 -10.47
CA LEU A 112 15.21 5.04 -9.95
C LEU A 112 15.47 4.23 -8.68
N PHE A 113 16.43 3.30 -8.70
CA PHE A 113 16.75 2.46 -7.54
C PHE A 113 17.29 3.26 -6.36
N GLU A 114 18.12 4.28 -6.61
CA GLU A 114 18.61 5.15 -5.54
C GLU A 114 17.51 6.03 -4.94
N ALA A 115 16.49 6.42 -5.72
CA ALA A 115 15.30 7.10 -5.20
C ALA A 115 14.41 6.15 -4.38
N GLU A 116 14.17 4.94 -4.88
CA GLU A 116 13.44 3.89 -4.17
C GLU A 116 14.08 3.57 -2.83
N ARG A 117 15.41 3.34 -2.80
CA ARG A 117 16.15 3.07 -1.56
C ARG A 117 15.87 4.10 -0.47
N ARG A 118 15.90 5.39 -0.82
CA ARG A 118 15.66 6.50 0.11
C ARG A 118 14.21 6.55 0.58
N ALA A 119 13.27 6.45 -0.36
CA ALA A 119 11.84 6.45 -0.02
C ALA A 119 11.42 5.22 0.82
N PHE A 120 12.07 4.07 0.62
CA PHE A 120 11.85 2.88 1.46
C PHE A 120 12.45 3.05 2.87
N ALA A 121 13.58 3.75 3.01
CA ALA A 121 14.12 4.08 4.33
C ALA A 121 13.16 5.01 5.11
N ASP A 122 12.64 6.04 4.44
CA ASP A 122 11.65 6.94 5.04
C ASP A 122 10.33 6.22 5.33
N ARG A 123 9.84 5.39 4.40
CA ARG A 123 8.66 4.53 4.60
C ARG A 123 8.75 3.74 5.91
N ASN A 124 9.87 3.05 6.11
CA ASN A 124 10.04 2.14 7.24
C ASN A 124 10.25 2.89 8.57
N SER A 125 10.61 4.18 8.51
CA SER A 125 10.88 5.01 9.68
C SER A 125 9.68 5.85 10.12
N TYR A 126 8.80 6.23 9.19
CA TYR A 126 7.80 7.28 9.44
C TYR A 126 6.35 6.90 9.15
N LEU A 127 6.08 5.81 8.44
CA LEU A 127 4.72 5.46 8.01
C LEU A 127 4.11 4.34 8.85
N GLY A 128 2.85 4.53 9.23
CA GLY A 128 2.04 3.54 9.94
C GLY A 128 0.56 3.91 9.93
N ASP A 129 -0.26 3.17 10.66
CA ASP A 129 -1.69 3.46 10.75
C ASP A 129 -1.92 4.86 11.36
N PRO A 130 -2.57 5.80 10.64
CA PRO A 130 -2.79 7.15 11.11
C PRO A 130 -3.69 7.25 12.35
N ALA A 131 -4.43 6.19 12.69
CA ALA A 131 -5.16 6.12 13.95
C ALA A 131 -4.24 5.95 15.18
N PHE A 132 -2.99 5.53 14.98
CA PHE A 132 -2.05 5.19 16.05
C PHE A 132 -0.75 5.99 16.02
N VAL A 133 -0.32 6.48 14.85
CA VAL A 133 0.96 7.20 14.71
C VAL A 133 0.85 8.45 13.85
N HIS A 134 1.72 9.43 14.12
CA HIS A 134 1.83 10.63 13.29
C HIS A 134 2.65 10.33 12.03
N ASN A 135 2.02 10.49 10.86
CA ASN A 135 2.66 10.34 9.56
C ASN A 135 3.06 11.73 9.00
N PRO A 136 4.36 12.08 8.85
CA PRO A 136 4.81 13.39 8.39
C PRO A 136 4.69 13.58 6.86
N ILE A 137 3.53 13.26 6.27
CA ILE A 137 3.29 13.18 4.81
C ILE A 137 3.67 14.48 4.09
N LYS A 138 3.30 15.64 4.65
CA LYS A 138 3.62 16.94 4.03
C LYS A 138 5.12 17.16 3.86
N TRP A 139 5.93 16.67 4.81
CA TRP A 139 7.38 16.77 4.76
C TRP A 139 7.98 15.75 3.79
N LEU A 140 7.54 14.48 3.85
CA LEU A 140 7.96 13.41 2.92
C LEU A 140 7.72 13.80 1.45
N LEU A 141 6.60 14.45 1.15
CA LEU A 141 6.26 14.86 -0.22
C LEU A 141 6.80 16.24 -0.62
N SER A 142 7.53 16.90 0.27
CA SER A 142 8.03 18.27 0.04
C SER A 142 9.18 18.30 -0.97
N ALA A 143 9.24 19.37 -1.77
CA ALA A 143 10.34 19.59 -2.71
C ALA A 143 11.71 19.70 -1.99
N ARG A 144 11.72 20.25 -0.77
CA ARG A 144 12.94 20.38 0.04
C ARG A 144 13.50 19.02 0.46
N HIS A 145 12.65 18.13 0.95
CA HIS A 145 13.06 16.79 1.35
C HIS A 145 13.54 15.98 0.14
N ALA A 146 12.78 15.99 -0.96
CA ALA A 146 13.17 15.33 -2.20
C ALA A 146 14.51 15.87 -2.75
N ALA A 147 14.77 17.17 -2.67
CA ALA A 147 16.06 17.75 -3.07
C ALA A 147 17.21 17.30 -2.18
N ARG A 148 16.99 17.21 -0.86
CA ARG A 148 17.99 16.69 0.11
C ARG A 148 18.34 15.24 -0.20
N LEU A 149 17.34 14.40 -0.41
CA LEU A 149 17.51 12.99 -0.79
C LEU A 149 18.27 12.86 -2.11
N ARG A 150 17.89 13.67 -3.10
CA ARG A 150 18.54 13.67 -4.43
C ARG A 150 20.02 14.06 -4.35
N ALA A 151 20.36 15.04 -3.51
CA ALA A 151 21.73 15.52 -3.36
C ALA A 151 22.69 14.45 -2.80
N SER A 152 22.18 13.42 -2.12
CA SER A 152 23.01 12.30 -1.65
C SER A 152 23.20 11.18 -2.68
N ILE A 153 22.53 11.23 -3.84
CA ILE A 153 22.68 10.22 -4.89
C ILE A 153 24.00 10.45 -5.64
N LYS A 154 24.93 9.49 -5.53
CA LYS A 154 26.16 9.49 -6.32
C LYS A 154 25.84 9.00 -7.75
N PRO A 155 26.37 9.62 -8.81
CA PRO A 155 26.02 9.28 -10.20
C PRO A 155 26.58 7.93 -10.68
N ASP A 156 27.63 7.43 -10.04
CA ASP A 156 28.45 6.29 -10.45
C ASP A 156 28.62 5.22 -9.36
N ALA A 157 27.94 5.38 -8.23
CA ALA A 157 27.99 4.43 -7.12
C ALA A 157 26.63 4.32 -6.43
N ALA A 158 26.17 3.10 -6.15
CA ALA A 158 24.99 2.86 -5.33
C ALA A 158 25.30 3.13 -3.85
N THR A 159 24.30 3.60 -3.10
CA THR A 159 24.42 3.76 -1.64
C THR A 159 24.15 2.40 -0.97
N PRO A 160 25.02 1.87 -0.11
CA PRO A 160 24.69 0.70 0.71
C PRO A 160 23.42 0.97 1.53
N SER A 161 22.48 0.02 1.61
CA SER A 161 21.23 0.23 2.39
C SER A 161 21.43 0.33 3.90
N ALA A 162 22.62 -0.01 4.40
CA ALA A 162 22.96 0.11 5.82
C ALA A 162 23.37 1.54 6.22
N ASP A 163 23.68 2.39 5.23
CA ASP A 163 24.04 3.81 5.38
C ASP A 163 22.80 4.70 5.24
#